data_AF-A0A382ZZQ9-F1
#
_entry.id   AF-A0A382ZZQ9-F1
#
_cell.length_a   1.000
_cell.length_b   1.000
_cell.length_c   1.000
_cell.angle_alpha   90.00
_cell.angle_beta   90.00
_cell.angle_gamma   90.00
#
_symmetry.space_group_name_H-M   'P 1'
#
loop_
_entity.id
_entity.type
_entity.pdbx_description
1 polymer ?
#
loop_
_entity_poly.entity_id
_entity_poly.type
_entity_poly.pdbx_seq_one_letter_code
_entity_poly.pdbx_strand_id
1 'polypeptide(L)'
;MVLSLMEQAVTYLRRSVQVFSLVTCLSLLPAAHGAFAQGQPAGSDDSALGTVHFPTSCSADVQPQFNQAVALLHSFWFQAAIDAFEEVLEVDSSCGIS
;
A
#
# COMPACT_ATOMS: atom_id res chain seq x y z
N MET A 1 -44.69 11.21 -47.40
CA MET A 1 -44.45 9.87 -46.81
C MET A 1 -42.98 9.46 -46.90
N VAL A 2 -42.36 9.47 -48.09
CA VAL A 2 -40.94 9.08 -48.29
C VAL A 2 -39.93 9.93 -47.50
N LEU A 3 -40.08 11.26 -47.46
CA LEU A 3 -39.19 12.14 -46.68
C LEU A 3 -39.19 11.81 -45.16
N SER A 4 -40.35 11.46 -44.60
CA SER A 4 -40.47 11.13 -43.16
C SER A 4 -39.81 9.79 -42.83
N LEU A 5 -39.78 8.85 -43.78
CA LEU A 5 -39.08 7.57 -43.63
C LEU A 5 -37.55 7.76 -43.71
N MET A 6 -37.07 8.69 -44.54
CA MET A 6 -35.64 9.01 -44.62
C MET A 6 -35.13 9.69 -43.34
N GLU A 7 -35.88 10.65 -42.79
CA GLU A 7 -35.55 11.33 -41.51
C GLU A 7 -35.53 10.33 -40.34
N GLN A 8 -36.47 9.38 -40.30
CA GLN A 8 -36.50 8.30 -39.30
C GLN A 8 -35.32 7.35 -39.46
N ALA A 9 -34.95 6.97 -40.69
CA ALA A 9 -33.80 6.12 -40.96
C ALA A 9 -32.47 6.79 -40.55
N VAL A 10 -32.31 8.09 -40.84
CA VAL A 10 -31.14 8.88 -40.41
C VAL A 10 -31.07 9.01 -38.90
N THR A 11 -32.21 9.28 -38.25
CA THR A 11 -32.29 9.37 -36.78
C THR A 11 -32.01 8.01 -36.12
N TYR A 12 -32.51 6.92 -36.70
CA TYR A 12 -32.26 5.56 -36.24
C TYR A 12 -30.79 5.17 -36.40
N LEU A 13 -30.20 5.41 -37.58
CA LEU A 13 -28.78 5.14 -37.83
C LEU A 13 -27.87 5.95 -36.89
N ARG A 14 -28.19 7.24 -36.65
CA ARG A 14 -27.43 8.12 -35.75
C ARG A 14 -27.53 7.66 -34.29
N ARG A 15 -28.72 7.25 -33.83
CA ARG A 15 -28.92 6.68 -32.49
C ARG A 15 -28.21 5.35 -32.32
N SER A 16 -28.27 4.47 -33.32
CA SER A 16 -27.60 3.17 -33.29
C SER A 16 -26.07 3.30 -33.23
N VAL A 17 -25.47 4.21 -34.02
CA VAL A 17 -24.02 4.48 -33.99
C VAL A 17 -23.60 5.07 -32.63
N GLN A 18 -24.41 5.96 -32.06
CA GLN A 18 -24.13 6.57 -30.75
C GLN A 18 -24.19 5.53 -29.62
N VAL A 19 -25.18 4.63 -29.64
CA VAL A 19 -25.28 3.53 -28.66
C VAL A 19 -24.11 2.56 -28.81
N PHE A 20 -23.75 2.16 -30.03
CA PHE A 20 -22.59 1.31 -30.27
C PHE A 20 -21.30 1.93 -29.73
N SER A 21 -21.06 3.21 -30.02
CA SER A 21 -19.88 3.96 -29.54
C SER A 21 -19.79 4.03 -28.01
N LEU A 22 -20.91 4.29 -27.34
CA LEU A 22 -20.97 4.33 -25.87
C LEU A 22 -20.67 2.96 -25.25
N VAL A 23 -21.17 1.87 -25.83
CA VAL A 23 -20.93 0.50 -25.36
C VAL A 23 -19.46 0.10 -25.54
N THR A 24 -18.85 0.39 -26.68
CA THR A 24 -17.40 0.12 -26.88
C THR A 24 -16.55 0.92 -25.90
N CYS A 25 -16.82 2.21 -25.69
CA CYS A 25 -16.09 3.02 -24.72
C CYS A 25 -16.19 2.47 -23.29
N LEU A 26 -17.38 2.02 -22.86
CA LEU A 26 -17.57 1.49 -21.51
C LEU A 26 -16.85 0.14 -21.30
N SER A 27 -16.73 -0.67 -22.34
CA SER A 27 -16.00 -1.95 -22.30
C SER A 27 -14.47 -1.82 -22.29
N LEU A 28 -13.93 -0.63 -22.61
CA LEU A 28 -12.50 -0.37 -22.64
C LEU A 28 -11.91 0.17 -21.33
N LEU A 29 -12.70 0.33 -20.25
CA LEU A 29 -12.11 0.61 -18.94
C LEU A 29 -11.47 -0.69 -18.42
N PRO A 30 -10.12 -0.80 -18.37
CA PRO A 30 -9.51 -1.87 -17.64
C PRO A 30 -9.84 -1.58 -16.18
N ALA A 31 -10.59 -2.49 -15.56
CA ALA A 31 -10.61 -2.64 -14.13
C ALA A 31 -9.15 -2.87 -13.68
N ALA A 32 -8.45 -1.79 -13.31
CA ALA A 32 -7.17 -1.85 -12.60
C ALA A 32 -7.41 -2.36 -11.17
N HIS A 33 -8.00 -3.56 -11.05
CA HIS A 33 -8.14 -4.27 -9.80
C HIS A 33 -6.90 -5.14 -9.62
N GLY A 34 -5.93 -4.59 -8.87
CA GLY A 34 -4.90 -5.39 -8.22
C GLY A 34 -3.62 -5.63 -9.02
N ALA A 35 -2.92 -4.56 -9.43
CA ALA A 35 -1.48 -4.68 -9.59
C ALA A 35 -0.85 -4.63 -8.18
N PHE A 36 -0.63 -5.81 -7.59
CA PHE A 36 0.42 -6.09 -6.63
C PHE A 36 0.57 -5.12 -5.44
N ALA A 37 -0.13 -5.40 -4.35
CA ALA A 37 0.48 -5.26 -3.04
C ALA A 37 1.53 -6.38 -2.87
N GLN A 38 2.63 -6.30 -3.62
CA GLN A 38 3.85 -6.98 -3.23
C GLN A 38 4.56 -5.97 -2.36
N GLY A 39 4.66 -6.25 -1.06
CA GLY A 39 5.61 -5.54 -0.22
C GLY A 39 6.92 -5.45 -0.99
N GLN A 40 7.39 -4.23 -1.22
CA GLN A 40 8.72 -3.99 -1.74
C GLN A 40 9.66 -4.93 -0.95
N PRO A 41 10.60 -5.67 -1.58
CA PRO A 41 11.66 -6.30 -0.80
C PRO A 41 12.28 -5.17 -0.01
N ALA A 42 11.97 -5.17 1.27
CA ALA A 42 12.34 -4.13 2.18
C ALA A 42 13.83 -4.39 2.40
N GLY A 43 14.66 -3.83 1.53
CA GLY A 43 16.01 -3.49 1.94
C GLY A 43 15.79 -2.54 3.11
N SER A 44 15.92 -3.08 4.33
CA SER A 44 15.95 -2.33 5.56
C SER A 44 17.21 -1.49 5.53
N ASP A 45 17.22 -0.44 4.71
CA ASP A 45 18.08 0.69 4.98
C ASP A 45 17.49 1.31 6.26
N ASP A 46 17.87 0.76 7.42
CA ASP A 46 17.44 1.22 8.74
C ASP A 46 17.71 2.72 8.92
N SER A 47 18.66 3.24 8.15
CA SER A 47 18.97 4.67 8.02
C SER A 47 17.78 5.53 7.57
N ALA A 48 16.78 4.97 6.88
CA ALA A 48 15.59 5.70 6.45
C ALA A 48 14.53 5.87 7.56
N LEU A 49 14.63 5.11 8.67
CA LEU A 49 13.61 5.07 9.72
C LEU A 49 13.76 6.20 10.75
N GLY A 50 14.86 6.95 10.71
CA GLY A 50 15.20 7.98 11.69
C GLY A 50 15.64 7.41 13.05
N THR A 51 15.80 8.26 14.05
CA THR A 51 16.21 7.85 15.40
C THR A 51 15.18 8.29 16.42
N VAL A 52 14.82 7.37 17.31
CA VAL A 52 13.99 7.64 18.50
C VAL A 52 14.82 7.37 19.75
N HIS A 53 14.40 7.92 20.88
CA HIS A 53 14.99 7.63 22.18
C HIS A 53 13.89 7.51 23.21
N PHE A 54 13.75 6.34 23.81
CA PHE A 54 12.77 6.09 24.87
C PHE A 54 13.49 5.81 26.19
N PRO A 55 13.04 6.39 27.32
CA PRO A 55 13.44 5.90 28.62
C PRO A 55 12.92 4.46 28.77
N THR A 56 13.80 3.57 29.18
CA THR A 56 13.49 2.15 29.36
C THR A 56 14.15 1.63 30.64
N SER A 57 13.69 0.48 31.12
CA SER A 57 14.37 -0.27 32.17
C SER A 57 15.60 -1.04 31.67
N CYS A 58 15.87 -1.00 30.36
CA CYS A 58 16.86 -1.84 29.71
C CYS A 58 18.29 -1.41 30.07
N SER A 59 19.23 -2.35 29.95
CA SER A 59 20.66 -2.04 30.02
C SER A 59 21.04 -1.02 28.94
N ALA A 60 22.05 -0.18 29.23
CA ALA A 60 22.52 0.82 28.27
C ALA A 60 23.06 0.19 26.97
N ASP A 61 23.51 -1.06 27.03
CA ASP A 61 24.12 -1.79 25.92
C ASP A 61 23.10 -2.16 24.82
N VAL A 62 21.82 -2.34 25.18
CA VAL A 62 20.75 -2.71 24.25
C VAL A 62 19.86 -1.55 23.83
N GLN A 63 20.05 -0.36 24.42
CA GLN A 63 19.24 0.83 24.14
C GLN A 63 19.21 1.23 22.65
N PRO A 64 20.33 1.16 21.88
CA PRO A 64 20.30 1.46 20.45
C PRO A 64 19.40 0.49 19.66
N GLN A 65 19.50 -0.81 19.93
CA GLN A 65 18.72 -1.86 19.28
C GLN A 65 17.24 -1.75 19.66
N PHE A 66 16.93 -1.46 20.92
CA PHE A 66 15.56 -1.19 21.36
C PHE A 66 14.95 -0.02 20.58
N ASN A 67 15.69 1.09 20.44
CA ASN A 67 15.21 2.25 19.69
C ASN A 67 15.00 1.93 18.20
N GLN A 68 15.86 1.09 17.62
CA GLN A 68 15.70 0.60 16.24
C GLN A 68 14.44 -0.27 16.09
N ALA A 69 14.20 -1.20 17.01
CA ALA A 69 13.01 -2.04 17.00
C ALA A 69 11.71 -1.20 17.07
N VAL A 70 11.72 -0.13 17.87
CA VAL A 70 10.61 0.83 17.93
C VAL A 70 10.44 1.60 16.61
N ALA A 71 11.53 2.00 15.95
CA ALA A 71 11.47 2.67 14.65
C ALA A 71 10.90 1.76 13.54
N LEU A 72 11.31 0.49 13.52
CA LEU A 72 10.75 -0.55 12.64
C LEU A 72 9.25 -0.75 12.89
N LEU A 73 8.85 -0.86 14.16
CA LEU A 73 7.45 -1.01 14.56
C LEU A 73 6.60 0.18 14.09
N HIS A 74 7.09 1.40 14.28
CA HIS A 74 6.39 2.62 13.83
C HIS A 74 6.31 2.75 12.31
N SER A 75 7.21 2.10 11.59
CA SER A 75 7.21 2.08 10.13
C SER A 75 6.38 0.93 9.55
N PHE A 76 5.72 0.14 10.40
CA PHE A 76 4.92 -1.05 10.03
C PHE A 76 5.74 -2.23 9.51
N TRP A 77 7.00 -2.34 9.93
CA TRP A 77 7.91 -3.46 9.58
C TRP A 77 7.87 -4.51 10.68
N PHE A 78 6.70 -5.12 10.86
CA PHE A 78 6.41 -5.90 12.07
C PHE A 78 7.35 -7.08 12.31
N GLN A 79 7.68 -7.86 11.27
CA GLN A 79 8.56 -9.01 11.46
C GLN A 79 9.96 -8.58 11.91
N ALA A 80 10.56 -7.60 11.23
CA ALA A 80 11.87 -7.08 11.61
C ALA A 80 11.86 -6.44 13.01
N ALA A 81 10.77 -5.78 13.39
CA ALA A 81 10.62 -5.24 14.74
C ALA A 81 10.57 -6.37 15.80
N ILE A 82 9.84 -7.45 15.53
CA ILE A 82 9.77 -8.62 16.42
C ILE A 82 11.16 -9.22 16.59
N ASP A 83 11.85 -9.51 15.48
CA ASP A 83 13.19 -10.10 15.50
C ASP A 83 14.16 -9.21 16.30
N ALA A 84 14.13 -7.89 16.10
CA ALA A 84 14.96 -6.94 16.85
C ALA A 84 14.62 -6.86 18.35
N PHE A 85 13.34 -6.96 18.73
CA PHE A 85 12.96 -7.03 20.15
C PHE A 85 13.38 -8.35 20.79
N GLU A 86 13.33 -9.46 20.07
CA GLU A 86 13.81 -10.76 20.55
C GLU A 86 15.32 -10.71 20.83
N GLU A 87 16.13 -10.16 19.91
CA GLU A 87 17.57 -9.94 20.12
C GLU A 87 17.87 -9.08 21.36
N VAL A 88 17.07 -8.03 21.60
CA VAL A 88 17.19 -7.22 22.82
C VAL A 88 16.93 -8.07 24.08
N LEU A 89 15.90 -8.91 24.07
CA LEU A 89 15.52 -9.76 25.19
C LEU A 89 16.50 -10.93 25.43
N GLU A 90 17.22 -11.37 24.40
CA GLU A 90 18.32 -12.35 24.57
C GLU A 90 19.46 -11.79 25.43
N VAL A 91 19.73 -10.48 25.32
CA VAL A 91 20.79 -9.80 26.08
C VAL A 91 20.26 -9.28 27.42
N ASP A 92 19.06 -8.70 27.44
CA ASP A 92 18.39 -8.21 28.65
C ASP A 92 16.93 -8.67 28.71
N SER A 93 16.72 -9.85 29.27
CA SER A 93 15.39 -10.44 29.46
C SER A 93 14.42 -9.62 30.32
N SER A 94 14.90 -8.60 31.04
CA SER A 94 14.08 -7.71 31.87
C SER A 94 13.77 -6.36 31.20
N CYS A 95 14.27 -6.15 29.99
CA CYS A 95 14.09 -4.93 29.22
C CYS A 95 12.61 -4.67 28.91
N GLY A 96 12.16 -3.44 29.19
CA GLY A 96 10.81 -2.98 28.94
C GLY A 96 10.69 -1.46 28.99
N ILE A 97 9.57 -0.94 28.47
CA ILE A 97 9.23 0.48 28.57
C ILE A 97 8.85 0.79 30.02
N SER A 98 9.42 1.88 30.55
CA SER A 98 9.24 2.37 31.92
C SER A 98 8.82 3.82 31.95
#